data_AF-A0A265Q554-F1
#
_entry.id   AF-A0A265Q554-F1
#
_cell.length_a   1.000
_cell.length_b   1.000
_cell.length_c   1.000
_cell.angle_alpha   90.00
_cell.angle_beta   90.00
_cell.angle_gamma   90.00
#
_symmetry.space_group_name_H-M   'P 1'
#
loop_
_entity.id
_entity.type
_entity.pdbx_description
1 polymer ?
#
loop_
_entity_poly.entity_id
_entity_poly.type
_entity_poly.pdbx_seq_one_letter_code
_entity_poly.pdbx_strand_id
1 'polypeptide(L)'
;MKIAVIDEGVISEFKDELNIIEDLIVNDKNLVVNRSDDIREITDHGFNVCKIINLYAPEAELVSIRIFSTLEMKTSIEALMAAFEYCLDKRIPIIHLSGGTVNLSDDYRLKNIIKKIINNNQIIVTAHSNNKGLSFPAAYLGVFSARAGELFNSYNNVRDRWGYSFLMPSKHRININKNLNYVTQIANSYAAPALTANIHNIIKSNNSSKSATILNELGVTNNMFLCEHPIFFDKVIIINLDGKVILEEALPFEIINIYNDIIFEADGEDYVFIPHNDKEVNVKKLRGFLNALPVNDNIIRVLYLGIMDGDIESIMKCYPFEFWLLPADDTYPICASNTQLTNCATIYFQGNKEVVYYIMTRLRDAFLDDGFNCFAISDYLEAALYGIYYFKDLINSIRRKQLEYVFEPDVELVYPKSESCREIEDSMLIEVMEECNKIKLSISVGNIKEEVDICGEEDIKKLFAKIINMG
;
A
#
# COMPACT_ATOMS: atom_id res chain seq x y z
N MET A 1 4.32 1.36 26.93
CA MET A 1 4.74 1.14 25.53
C MET A 1 4.26 2.33 24.74
N LYS A 2 5.13 2.94 23.93
CA LYS A 2 4.81 4.17 23.21
C LYS A 2 3.90 3.93 22.01
N ILE A 3 2.95 4.84 21.80
CA ILE A 3 2.13 4.96 20.59
C ILE A 3 2.26 6.39 20.07
N ALA A 4 2.74 6.57 18.85
CA ALA A 4 2.64 7.86 18.16
C ALA A 4 1.23 8.03 17.60
N VAL A 5 0.60 9.17 17.88
CA VAL A 5 -0.70 9.54 17.32
C VAL A 5 -0.48 10.72 16.40
N ILE A 6 -0.42 10.43 15.10
CA ILE A 6 -0.30 11.42 14.03
C ILE A 6 -1.71 11.93 13.69
N ASP A 7 -2.03 13.14 14.14
CA ASP A 7 -3.37 13.74 13.99
C ASP A 7 -3.30 15.28 14.07
N GLU A 8 -4.31 15.96 14.58
CA GLU A 8 -4.35 17.43 14.73
C GLU A 8 -3.81 17.92 16.10
N GLY A 9 -3.29 17.02 16.93
CA GLY A 9 -2.87 17.30 18.29
C GLY A 9 -3.92 16.97 19.35
N VAL A 10 -3.63 17.31 20.60
CA VAL A 10 -4.45 16.98 21.77
C VAL A 10 -4.64 18.18 22.68
N ILE A 11 -5.85 18.35 23.22
CA ILE A 11 -6.18 19.43 24.16
C ILE A 11 -5.26 19.39 25.38
N SER A 12 -4.53 20.49 25.63
CA SER A 12 -3.43 20.55 26.60
C SER A 12 -3.85 20.20 28.03
N GLU A 13 -5.07 20.56 28.44
CA GLU A 13 -5.63 20.26 29.77
C GLU A 13 -5.79 18.76 30.04
N PHE A 14 -5.80 17.92 29.00
CA PHE A 14 -6.00 16.48 29.10
C PHE A 14 -4.72 15.67 28.90
N LYS A 15 -3.55 16.31 28.75
CA LYS A 15 -2.26 15.63 28.51
C LYS A 15 -1.96 14.58 29.58
N ASP A 16 -2.09 14.94 30.85
CA ASP A 16 -1.81 14.04 31.97
C ASP A 16 -2.83 12.89 32.04
N GLU A 17 -4.11 13.17 31.82
CA GLU A 17 -5.17 12.14 31.84
C GLU A 17 -4.97 11.10 30.73
N LEU A 18 -4.53 11.55 29.56
CA LEU A 18 -4.33 10.74 28.38
C LEU A 18 -2.95 10.08 28.32
N ASN A 19 -2.11 10.28 29.35
CA ASN A 19 -0.73 9.82 29.39
C ASN A 19 0.09 10.27 28.17
N ILE A 20 -0.08 11.54 27.76
CA ILE A 20 0.70 12.18 26.71
C ILE A 20 2.10 12.49 27.26
N ILE A 21 3.11 11.78 26.77
CA ILE A 21 4.51 11.94 27.22
C ILE A 21 5.31 12.92 26.35
N GLU A 22 4.86 13.17 25.12
CA GLU A 22 5.45 14.10 24.15
C GLU A 22 4.31 14.74 23.34
N ASP A 23 4.32 16.07 23.19
CA ASP A 23 3.35 16.83 22.37
C ASP A 23 4.12 17.64 21.32
N LEU A 24 4.01 17.20 20.06
CA LEU A 24 4.84 17.61 18.95
C LEU A 24 3.99 18.19 17.81
N ILE A 25 4.62 18.99 16.96
CA ILE A 25 4.03 19.56 15.74
C ILE A 25 5.04 19.49 14.60
N VAL A 26 4.57 19.21 13.39
CA VAL A 26 5.34 19.42 12.17
C VAL A 26 5.16 20.87 11.74
N ASN A 27 6.25 21.64 11.75
CA ASN A 27 6.21 23.05 11.36
C ASN A 27 6.26 23.24 9.82
N ASP A 28 6.15 24.49 9.36
CA ASP A 28 6.17 24.85 7.94
C ASP A 28 7.48 24.49 7.19
N LYS A 29 8.52 24.09 7.92
CA LYS A 29 9.80 23.59 7.36
C LYS A 29 9.87 22.06 7.35
N ASN A 30 8.75 21.38 7.62
CA ASN A 30 8.65 19.92 7.76
C ASN A 30 9.58 19.35 8.84
N LEU A 31 9.77 20.09 9.93
CA LEU A 31 10.54 19.62 11.09
C LEU A 31 9.60 19.29 12.25
N VAL A 32 9.81 18.14 12.88
CA VAL A 32 9.12 17.75 14.11
C VAL A 32 9.73 18.48 15.30
N VAL A 33 8.93 19.32 15.96
CA VAL A 33 9.35 20.14 17.11
C VAL A 33 8.32 20.04 18.23
N ASN A 34 8.71 20.44 19.45
CA ASN A 34 7.75 20.56 20.56
C ASN A 34 6.66 21.57 20.21
N ARG A 35 5.41 21.22 20.46
CA ARG A 35 4.29 22.15 20.29
C ARG A 35 4.29 23.17 21.43
N SER A 36 4.10 24.44 21.07
CA SER A 36 3.96 25.53 22.04
C SER A 36 2.53 25.59 22.57
N ASP A 37 2.36 25.91 23.86
CA ASP A 37 1.05 25.92 24.55
C ASP A 37 0.10 27.01 24.02
N ASP A 38 0.60 27.99 23.27
CA ASP A 38 -0.21 29.02 22.60
C ASP A 38 -0.91 28.51 21.33
N ILE A 39 -0.49 27.36 20.79
CA ILE A 39 -1.07 26.75 19.60
C ILE A 39 -2.26 25.88 20.00
N ARG A 40 -3.46 26.46 19.89
CA ARG A 40 -4.72 25.76 20.15
C ARG A 40 -5.05 24.73 19.09
N GLU A 41 -5.78 23.70 19.49
CA GLU A 41 -6.38 22.70 18.62
C GLU A 41 -7.48 23.33 17.77
N ILE A 42 -7.69 22.77 16.58
CA ILE A 42 -8.64 23.28 15.61
C ILE A 42 -9.99 22.59 15.79
N THR A 43 -9.97 21.27 15.96
CA THR A 43 -11.14 20.45 16.27
C THR A 43 -10.88 19.56 17.49
N ASP A 44 -11.82 18.66 17.81
CA ASP A 44 -11.72 17.68 18.89
C ASP A 44 -11.37 16.27 18.38
N HIS A 45 -11.08 16.12 17.08
CA HIS A 45 -10.81 14.84 16.43
C HIS A 45 -9.59 14.14 17.03
N GLY A 46 -8.43 14.80 17.09
CA GLY A 46 -7.20 14.22 17.64
C GLY A 46 -7.34 13.88 19.13
N PHE A 47 -8.10 14.70 19.85
CA PHE A 47 -8.48 14.44 21.24
C PHE A 47 -9.37 13.18 21.36
N ASN A 48 -10.39 13.04 20.50
CA ASN A 48 -11.26 11.86 20.46
C ASN A 48 -10.47 10.59 20.16
N VAL A 49 -9.54 10.64 19.19
CA VAL A 49 -8.64 9.54 18.87
C VAL A 49 -7.83 9.11 20.09
N CYS A 50 -7.17 10.05 20.77
CA CYS A 50 -6.41 9.75 21.98
C CYS A 50 -7.30 9.20 23.12
N LYS A 51 -8.50 9.75 23.32
CA LYS A 51 -9.48 9.26 24.31
C LYS A 51 -9.93 7.84 24.02
N ILE A 52 -10.15 7.47 22.75
CA ILE A 52 -10.52 6.10 22.38
C ILE A 52 -9.36 5.14 22.65
N ILE A 53 -8.12 5.51 22.33
CA ILE A 53 -6.95 4.68 22.66
C ILE A 53 -6.86 4.49 24.18
N ASN A 54 -6.92 5.59 24.94
CA ASN A 54 -6.83 5.56 26.40
C ASN A 54 -7.98 4.77 27.06
N LEU A 55 -9.20 4.81 26.49
CA LEU A 55 -10.36 4.04 26.97
C LEU A 55 -10.09 2.53 27.00
N TYR A 56 -9.36 2.01 26.01
CA TYR A 56 -9.11 0.57 25.88
C TYR A 56 -7.69 0.14 26.26
N ALA A 57 -6.74 1.08 26.26
CA ALA A 57 -5.34 0.87 26.62
C ALA A 57 -4.87 2.04 27.52
N PRO A 58 -5.37 2.15 28.76
CA PRO A 58 -5.06 3.27 29.66
C PRO A 58 -3.60 3.37 30.08
N GLU A 59 -2.82 2.28 29.91
CA GLU A 59 -1.39 2.23 30.20
C GLU A 59 -0.51 2.59 28.99
N ALA A 60 -1.10 2.90 27.83
CA ALA A 60 -0.34 3.33 26.66
C ALA A 60 0.28 4.71 26.93
N GLU A 61 1.54 4.89 26.53
CA GLU A 61 2.22 6.18 26.58
C GLU A 61 2.07 6.84 25.22
N LEU A 62 1.41 7.98 25.15
CA LEU A 62 1.06 8.61 23.88
C LEU A 62 2.06 9.71 23.50
N VAL A 63 2.50 9.69 22.24
CA VAL A 63 3.27 10.77 21.61
C VAL A 63 2.34 11.44 20.60
N SER A 64 1.84 12.63 20.90
CA SER A 64 0.97 13.37 19.97
C SER A 64 1.84 14.08 18.94
N ILE A 65 1.56 13.88 17.65
CA ILE A 65 2.24 14.55 16.54
C ILE A 65 1.19 15.25 15.69
N ARG A 66 1.15 16.57 15.77
CA ARG A 66 0.24 17.38 14.97
C ARG A 66 0.77 17.60 13.55
N ILE A 67 -0.01 17.18 12.56
CA ILE A 67 0.24 17.46 11.12
C ILE A 67 -0.88 18.24 10.44
N PHE A 68 -2.08 18.26 11.02
CA PHE A 68 -3.20 19.03 10.47
C PHE A 68 -3.19 20.47 11.02
N SER A 69 -3.27 21.44 10.10
CA SER A 69 -3.21 22.86 10.40
C SER A 69 -4.47 23.64 9.98
N THR A 70 -5.45 22.96 9.37
CA THR A 70 -6.70 23.58 8.90
C THR A 70 -7.95 22.81 9.33
N LEU A 71 -9.12 23.48 9.28
CA LEU A 71 -10.42 22.89 9.62
C LEU A 71 -10.83 21.76 8.66
N GLU A 72 -10.35 21.79 7.42
CA GLU A 72 -10.60 20.75 6.42
C GLU A 72 -9.85 19.45 6.73
N MET A 73 -9.02 19.42 7.78
CA MET A 73 -8.18 18.28 8.16
C MET A 73 -7.28 17.82 7.00
N LYS A 74 -6.72 18.79 6.28
CA LYS A 74 -5.75 18.56 5.21
C LYS A 74 -4.34 18.89 5.70
N THR A 75 -3.38 18.20 5.13
CA THR A 75 -1.94 18.37 5.40
C THR A 75 -1.18 18.08 4.11
N SER A 76 0.10 18.43 4.06
CA SER A 76 0.97 18.09 2.95
C SER A 76 1.57 16.71 3.14
N ILE A 77 1.94 16.08 2.02
CA ILE A 77 2.62 14.78 2.06
C ILE A 77 3.99 14.87 2.73
N GLU A 78 4.68 16.00 2.61
CA GLU A 78 5.95 16.29 3.27
C GLU A 78 5.81 16.31 4.79
N ALA A 79 4.72 16.88 5.31
CA ALA A 79 4.48 16.92 6.75
C ALA A 79 4.18 15.51 7.28
N LEU A 80 3.40 14.73 6.54
CA LEU A 80 3.14 13.32 6.87
C LEU A 80 4.43 12.48 6.83
N MET A 81 5.27 12.66 5.80
CA MET A 81 6.58 11.99 5.71
C MET A 81 7.48 12.35 6.89
N ALA A 82 7.57 13.63 7.26
CA ALA A 82 8.37 14.08 8.41
C ALA A 82 7.92 13.44 9.73
N ALA A 83 6.61 13.27 9.92
CA ALA A 83 6.06 12.57 11.08
C ALA A 83 6.43 11.07 11.08
N PHE A 84 6.34 10.40 9.93
CA PHE A 84 6.77 9.00 9.78
C PHE A 84 8.28 8.82 9.99
N GLU A 85 9.10 9.70 9.44
CA GLU A 85 10.55 9.72 9.65
C GLU A 85 10.91 9.88 11.13
N TYR A 86 10.26 10.80 11.84
CA TYR A 86 10.44 10.93 13.29
C TYR A 86 10.08 9.64 14.03
N CYS A 87 8.96 9.00 13.67
CA CYS A 87 8.56 7.75 14.30
C CYS A 87 9.54 6.61 14.03
N LEU A 88 10.09 6.54 12.81
CA LEU A 88 11.12 5.57 12.42
C LEU A 88 12.42 5.79 13.22
N ASP A 89 12.91 7.02 13.25
CA ASP A 89 14.16 7.39 13.94
C ASP A 89 14.07 7.17 15.44
N LYS A 90 12.92 7.47 16.04
CA LYS A 90 12.64 7.24 17.46
C LYS A 90 12.25 5.80 17.79
N ARG A 91 12.14 4.93 16.78
CA ARG A 91 11.75 3.51 16.93
C ARG A 91 10.44 3.37 17.71
N ILE A 92 9.45 4.21 17.42
CA ILE A 92 8.16 4.17 18.11
C ILE A 92 7.44 2.85 17.75
N PRO A 93 7.08 2.00 18.72
CA PRO A 93 6.56 0.65 18.43
C PRO A 93 5.26 0.63 17.62
N ILE A 94 4.31 1.51 17.94
CA ILE A 94 3.04 1.64 17.24
C ILE A 94 2.88 3.08 16.75
N ILE A 95 2.57 3.23 15.47
CA ILE A 95 2.31 4.50 14.80
C ILE A 95 0.85 4.49 14.36
N HIS A 96 0.07 5.39 14.93
CA HIS A 96 -1.33 5.57 14.64
C HIS A 96 -1.53 6.77 13.71
N LEU A 97 -2.31 6.59 12.65
CA LEU A 97 -2.74 7.64 11.73
C LEU A 97 -4.25 7.54 11.49
N SER A 98 -5.03 8.52 11.96
CA SER A 98 -6.47 8.56 11.69
C SER A 98 -6.81 9.26 10.37
N GLY A 99 -6.10 8.90 9.30
CA GLY A 99 -6.25 9.51 7.99
C GLY A 99 -5.44 8.79 6.90
N GLY A 100 -5.32 9.42 5.74
CA GLY A 100 -4.55 8.91 4.61
C GLY A 100 -4.82 9.69 3.34
N THR A 101 -4.22 9.26 2.24
CA THR A 101 -4.37 9.85 0.91
C THR A 101 -5.01 8.85 -0.06
N VAL A 102 -5.67 9.36 -1.10
CA VAL A 102 -6.13 8.56 -2.24
C VAL A 102 -5.38 8.92 -3.52
N ASN A 103 -4.46 9.90 -3.43
CA ASN A 103 -3.65 10.37 -4.53
C ASN A 103 -2.48 9.40 -4.77
N LEU A 104 -2.24 9.04 -6.03
CA LEU A 104 -1.19 8.10 -6.42
C LEU A 104 0.21 8.73 -6.32
N SER A 105 0.36 10.03 -6.56
CA SER A 105 1.64 10.72 -6.34
C SER A 105 2.03 10.73 -4.85
N ASP A 106 1.07 10.89 -3.94
CA ASP A 106 1.33 10.76 -2.51
C ASP A 106 1.69 9.31 -2.12
N ASP A 107 0.96 8.32 -2.65
CA ASP A 107 1.27 6.88 -2.50
C ASP A 107 2.72 6.58 -2.89
N TYR A 108 3.11 7.04 -4.09
CA TYR A 108 4.45 6.89 -4.63
C TYR A 108 5.52 7.37 -3.63
N ARG A 109 5.29 8.54 -3.02
CA ARG A 109 6.21 9.15 -2.06
C ARG A 109 6.23 8.46 -0.68
N LEU A 110 5.11 7.86 -0.27
CA LEU A 110 4.99 7.16 1.03
C LEU A 110 5.66 5.78 1.04
N LYS A 111 5.65 5.07 -0.08
CA LYS A 111 6.08 3.66 -0.18
C LYS A 111 7.41 3.37 0.52
N ASN A 112 8.43 4.18 0.26
CA ASN A 112 9.77 3.96 0.81
C ASN A 112 9.84 4.11 2.33
N ILE A 113 9.20 5.14 2.91
CA ILE A 113 9.25 5.34 4.36
C ILE A 113 8.42 4.27 5.09
N ILE A 114 7.27 3.89 4.54
CA ILE A 114 6.40 2.86 5.12
C ILE A 114 7.09 1.49 5.07
N LYS A 115 7.71 1.15 3.94
CA LYS A 115 8.54 -0.05 3.80
C LYS A 115 9.62 -0.15 4.89
N LYS A 116 10.36 0.94 5.11
CA LYS A 116 11.39 1.01 6.17
C LYS A 116 10.80 0.82 7.58
N ILE A 117 9.62 1.36 7.85
CA ILE A 117 8.94 1.19 9.15
C ILE A 117 8.56 -0.27 9.35
N ILE A 118 7.91 -0.88 8.36
CA ILE A 118 7.48 -2.29 8.41
C ILE A 118 8.68 -3.22 8.58
N ASN A 119 9.73 -3.05 7.78
CA ASN A 119 10.93 -3.89 7.85
C ASN A 119 11.76 -3.66 9.13
N ASN A 120 11.48 -2.58 9.88
CA ASN A 120 12.02 -2.35 11.23
C ASN A 120 11.09 -2.88 12.35
N ASN A 121 10.11 -3.73 12.04
CA ASN A 121 9.16 -4.34 12.97
C ASN A 121 8.31 -3.33 13.77
N GLN A 122 8.13 -2.13 13.23
CA GLN A 122 7.20 -1.13 13.78
C GLN A 122 5.82 -1.32 13.14
N ILE A 123 4.78 -1.07 13.93
CA ILE A 123 3.41 -1.33 13.51
C ILE A 123 2.73 -0.02 13.15
N ILE A 124 2.14 0.03 11.95
CA ILE A 124 1.31 1.15 11.54
C ILE A 124 -0.15 0.72 11.64
N VAL A 125 -0.97 1.56 12.28
CA VAL A 125 -2.42 1.41 12.37
C VAL A 125 -3.10 2.63 11.79
N THR A 126 -4.00 2.44 10.82
CA THR A 126 -4.58 3.58 10.09
C THR A 126 -6.06 3.41 9.72
N ALA A 127 -6.74 4.53 9.46
CA ALA A 127 -8.10 4.53 8.93
C ALA A 127 -8.12 4.51 7.39
N HIS A 128 -9.11 3.83 6.81
CA HIS A 128 -9.45 4.04 5.40
C HIS A 128 -10.25 5.33 5.18
N SER A 129 -10.24 5.86 3.95
CA SER A 129 -11.11 6.97 3.55
C SER A 129 -12.59 6.64 3.81
N ASN A 130 -13.29 7.51 4.54
CA ASN A 130 -14.74 7.40 4.72
C ASN A 130 -15.50 7.63 3.40
N ASN A 131 -14.91 8.41 2.48
CA ASN A 131 -15.56 8.80 1.23
C ASN A 131 -15.29 7.80 0.11
N LYS A 132 -14.03 7.36 -0.04
CA LYS A 132 -13.59 6.49 -1.15
C LYS A 132 -13.51 5.01 -0.76
N GLY A 133 -13.55 4.68 0.53
CA GLY A 133 -13.48 3.31 1.02
C GLY A 133 -12.08 2.66 0.96
N LEU A 134 -11.10 3.30 0.32
CA LEU A 134 -9.69 2.91 0.32
C LEU A 134 -8.81 4.16 0.38
N SER A 135 -7.61 4.02 0.93
CA SER A 135 -6.60 5.07 1.04
C SER A 135 -5.25 4.46 1.40
N PHE A 136 -4.17 5.21 1.20
CA PHE A 136 -2.81 4.90 1.60
C PHE A 136 -2.43 5.68 2.86
N PRO A 137 -1.69 5.06 3.81
CA PRO A 137 -1.06 3.74 3.73
C PRO A 137 -1.99 2.56 4.09
N ALA A 138 -3.28 2.79 4.35
CA ALA A 138 -4.21 1.78 4.87
C ALA A 138 -4.41 0.53 3.97
N ALA A 139 -4.11 0.64 2.68
CA ALA A 139 -4.18 -0.46 1.72
C ALA A 139 -2.87 -1.26 1.58
N TYR A 140 -1.79 -0.86 2.25
CA TYR A 140 -0.50 -1.55 2.14
C TYR A 140 -0.47 -2.86 2.93
N LEU A 141 0.21 -3.86 2.38
CA LEU A 141 0.53 -5.07 3.11
C LEU A 141 1.46 -4.75 4.29
N GLY A 142 1.18 -5.34 5.45
CA GLY A 142 1.90 -5.04 6.70
C GLY A 142 1.40 -3.80 7.44
N VAL A 143 0.45 -3.04 6.88
CA VAL A 143 -0.22 -1.92 7.57
C VAL A 143 -1.58 -2.37 8.07
N PHE A 144 -1.78 -2.32 9.38
CA PHE A 144 -3.08 -2.64 9.99
C PHE A 144 -4.04 -1.48 9.73
N SER A 145 -5.23 -1.78 9.23
CA SER A 145 -6.25 -0.76 8.99
C SER A 145 -7.59 -1.11 9.59
N ALA A 146 -8.37 -0.07 9.90
CA ALA A 146 -9.70 -0.23 10.46
C ALA A 146 -10.78 0.31 9.53
N ARG A 147 -11.90 -0.42 9.50
CA ARG A 147 -13.17 0.00 8.91
C ARG A 147 -14.20 0.12 10.02
N ALA A 148 -15.03 1.14 9.93
CA ALA A 148 -16.04 1.43 10.93
C ALA A 148 -17.18 0.42 10.88
N GLY A 149 -17.34 -0.33 11.97
CA GLY A 149 -18.56 -1.07 12.28
C GLY A 149 -19.51 -0.22 13.13
N GLU A 150 -20.79 -0.57 13.10
CA GLU A 150 -21.81 0.02 14.00
C GLU A 150 -21.69 -0.47 15.46
N LEU A 151 -20.71 -1.34 15.73
CA LEU A 151 -20.42 -1.90 17.05
C LEU A 151 -20.17 -0.78 18.07
N PHE A 152 -20.70 -0.99 19.28
CA PHE A 152 -20.60 -0.05 20.39
C PHE A 152 -19.71 -0.61 21.49
N ASN A 153 -18.71 0.16 21.91
CA ASN A 153 -17.85 -0.12 23.06
C ASN A 153 -17.33 -1.59 23.19
N SER A 154 -17.20 -2.36 22.11
CA SER A 154 -16.87 -3.79 22.19
C SER A 154 -16.08 -4.30 20.98
N TYR A 155 -15.07 -5.11 21.27
CA TYR A 155 -14.30 -5.90 20.31
C TYR A 155 -15.02 -7.22 20.00
N ASN A 156 -16.26 -7.17 19.52
CA ASN A 156 -16.94 -8.42 19.20
C ASN A 156 -16.38 -9.00 17.91
N ASN A 157 -15.69 -10.15 18.03
CA ASN A 157 -15.22 -11.07 16.99
C ASN A 157 -15.04 -10.41 15.62
N VAL A 158 -13.81 -10.01 15.30
CA VAL A 158 -13.47 -9.47 13.97
C VAL A 158 -13.65 -10.59 12.93
N ARG A 159 -14.86 -10.71 12.39
CA ARG A 159 -15.21 -11.74 11.41
C ARG A 159 -15.10 -11.24 9.99
N ASP A 160 -15.35 -9.95 9.78
CA ASP A 160 -15.25 -9.30 8.48
C ASP A 160 -13.91 -8.58 8.39
N ARG A 161 -13.04 -9.11 7.53
CA ARG A 161 -11.73 -8.53 7.24
C ARG A 161 -11.41 -8.62 5.76
N TRP A 162 -10.45 -7.79 5.37
CA TRP A 162 -9.87 -7.80 4.04
C TRP A 162 -8.36 -7.57 4.18
N GLY A 163 -7.56 -8.64 4.11
CA GLY A 163 -6.12 -8.60 4.37
C GLY A 163 -5.81 -8.15 5.81
N TYR A 164 -5.07 -7.04 5.92
CA TYR A 164 -4.75 -6.34 7.16
C TYR A 164 -5.81 -5.29 7.56
N SER A 165 -6.99 -5.27 6.91
CA SER A 165 -8.11 -4.37 7.21
C SER A 165 -9.17 -5.07 8.04
N PHE A 166 -9.53 -4.48 9.18
CA PHE A 166 -10.38 -5.06 10.22
C PHE A 166 -11.62 -4.21 10.47
N LEU A 167 -12.81 -4.84 10.57
CA LEU A 167 -14.01 -4.15 11.04
C LEU A 167 -13.92 -3.93 12.56
N MET A 168 -13.99 -2.67 13.00
CA MET A 168 -13.79 -2.28 14.40
C MET A 168 -14.90 -1.34 14.90
N PRO A 169 -15.21 -1.33 16.20
CA PRO A 169 -16.20 -0.41 16.76
C PRO A 169 -15.80 1.03 16.49
N SER A 170 -16.76 1.84 16.04
CA SER A 170 -16.57 3.27 15.78
C SER A 170 -17.37 4.17 16.70
N LYS A 171 -18.38 3.62 17.40
CA LYS A 171 -19.19 4.33 18.39
C LYS A 171 -18.62 4.11 19.79
N HIS A 172 -18.11 5.19 20.37
CA HIS A 172 -17.49 5.20 21.69
C HIS A 172 -18.14 6.26 22.56
N ARG A 173 -18.36 5.94 23.84
CA ARG A 173 -18.78 6.94 24.83
C ARG A 173 -17.53 7.67 25.35
N ILE A 174 -17.39 8.94 25.00
CA ILE A 174 -16.30 9.81 25.45
C ILE A 174 -16.77 10.58 26.68
N ASN A 175 -16.02 10.48 27.78
CA ASN A 175 -16.28 11.23 29.01
C ASN A 175 -15.23 12.34 29.14
N ILE A 176 -15.68 13.59 29.18
CA ILE A 176 -14.84 14.77 29.43
C ILE A 176 -14.75 15.02 30.93
N ASN A 177 -15.89 14.93 31.61
CA ASN A 177 -15.99 14.99 33.07
C ASN A 177 -17.28 14.31 33.52
N LYS A 178 -17.58 14.33 34.83
CA LYS A 178 -18.76 13.67 35.42
C LYS A 178 -20.10 14.06 34.78
N ASN A 179 -20.19 15.27 34.22
CA ASN A 179 -21.45 15.84 33.71
C ASN A 179 -21.48 15.98 32.18
N LEU A 180 -20.34 15.82 31.50
CA LEU A 180 -20.22 15.99 30.06
C LEU A 180 -19.67 14.71 29.42
N ASN A 181 -20.54 14.01 28.70
CA ASN A 181 -20.21 12.86 27.87
C ASN A 181 -20.98 12.90 26.55
N TYR A 182 -20.43 12.30 25.51
CA TYR A 182 -21.08 12.14 24.21
C TYR A 182 -20.66 10.82 23.56
N VAL A 183 -21.29 10.51 22.43
CA VAL A 183 -20.98 9.32 21.63
C VAL A 183 -20.41 9.76 20.29
N THR A 184 -19.32 9.15 19.87
CA THR A 184 -18.73 9.39 18.55
C THR A 184 -19.65 8.94 17.41
N GLN A 185 -19.56 9.60 16.26
CA GLN A 185 -20.24 9.17 15.04
C GLN A 185 -19.58 7.93 14.42
N ILE A 186 -20.21 7.33 13.42
CA ILE A 186 -19.60 6.24 12.65
C ILE A 186 -18.57 6.85 11.71
N ALA A 187 -17.29 6.55 11.94
CA ALA A 187 -16.19 6.96 11.08
C ALA A 187 -15.01 6.00 11.24
N ASN A 188 -14.27 5.75 10.16
CA ASN A 188 -13.07 4.90 10.19
C ASN A 188 -11.99 5.47 11.12
N SER A 189 -11.90 6.79 11.24
CA SER A 189 -10.99 7.48 12.16
C SER A 189 -11.31 7.25 13.64
N TYR A 190 -12.52 6.78 13.99
CA TYR A 190 -12.85 6.35 15.35
C TYR A 190 -12.74 4.83 15.53
N ALA A 191 -12.71 4.07 14.43
CA ALA A 191 -12.45 2.63 14.45
C ALA A 191 -10.95 2.29 14.57
N ALA A 192 -10.09 3.06 13.90
CA ALA A 192 -8.63 2.90 13.93
C ALA A 192 -8.02 2.99 15.35
N PRO A 193 -8.38 3.95 16.21
CA PRO A 193 -7.85 3.99 17.58
C PRO A 193 -8.28 2.79 18.43
N ALA A 194 -9.47 2.24 18.19
CA ALA A 194 -9.90 1.01 18.86
C ALA A 194 -9.00 -0.18 18.47
N LEU A 195 -8.64 -0.31 17.18
CA LEU A 195 -7.67 -1.29 16.70
C LEU A 195 -6.29 -1.09 17.29
N THR A 196 -5.85 0.17 17.36
CA THR A 196 -4.55 0.55 17.92
C THR A 196 -4.42 0.10 19.36
N ALA A 197 -5.44 0.36 20.19
CA ALA A 197 -5.46 -0.10 21.57
C ALA A 197 -5.52 -1.63 21.70
N ASN A 198 -6.27 -2.31 20.82
CA ASN A 198 -6.31 -3.78 20.81
C ASN A 198 -4.92 -4.37 20.50
N ILE A 199 -4.25 -3.88 19.46
CA ILE A 199 -2.89 -4.29 19.09
C ILE A 199 -1.92 -4.00 20.24
N HIS A 200 -1.98 -2.82 20.87
CA HIS A 200 -1.17 -2.51 22.04
C HIS A 200 -1.33 -3.57 23.14
N ASN A 201 -2.58 -3.94 23.45
CA ASN A 201 -2.86 -4.92 24.50
C ASN A 201 -2.40 -6.34 24.11
N ILE A 202 -2.53 -6.73 22.85
CA ILE A 202 -2.02 -8.00 22.31
C ILE A 202 -0.50 -8.10 22.46
N ILE A 203 0.23 -7.04 22.09
CA ILE A 203 1.70 -7.03 22.21
C ILE A 203 2.11 -7.13 23.67
N LYS A 204 1.43 -6.39 24.54
CA LYS A 204 1.70 -6.39 25.98
C LYS A 204 1.41 -7.74 26.62
N SER A 205 0.33 -8.42 26.25
CA SER A 205 -0.04 -9.72 26.82
C SER A 205 0.87 -10.85 26.33
N ASN A 206 1.29 -10.81 25.05
CA ASN A 206 2.11 -11.85 24.43
C ASN A 206 3.62 -11.59 24.53
N ASN A 207 4.04 -10.39 24.96
CA ASN A 207 5.43 -9.91 24.90
C ASN A 207 6.06 -10.08 23.50
N SER A 208 5.27 -9.88 22.45
CA SER A 208 5.68 -10.06 21.05
C SER A 208 5.03 -9.00 20.17
N SER A 209 5.84 -8.27 19.40
CA SER A 209 5.39 -7.35 18.36
C SER A 209 5.37 -7.99 16.96
N LYS A 210 5.57 -9.31 16.86
CA LYS A 210 5.56 -10.01 15.56
C LYS A 210 4.17 -9.91 14.94
N SER A 211 4.10 -9.47 13.68
CA SER A 211 2.85 -9.33 12.92
C SER A 211 2.04 -10.61 12.90
N ALA A 212 2.67 -11.78 12.73
CA ALA A 212 1.99 -13.07 12.76
C ALA A 212 1.27 -13.36 14.09
N THR A 213 1.89 -13.01 15.23
CA THR A 213 1.25 -13.14 16.55
C THR A 213 0.02 -12.23 16.65
N ILE A 214 0.17 -10.97 16.23
CA ILE A 214 -0.92 -9.98 16.27
C ILE A 214 -2.08 -10.41 15.38
N LEU A 215 -1.79 -10.83 14.15
CA LEU A 215 -2.76 -11.35 13.20
C LEU A 215 -3.54 -12.53 13.78
N ASN A 216 -2.85 -13.51 14.37
CA ASN A 216 -3.48 -14.67 14.98
C ASN A 216 -4.43 -14.28 16.13
N GLU A 217 -4.00 -13.37 17.01
CA GLU A 217 -4.83 -12.85 18.11
C GLU A 217 -6.02 -12.00 17.62
N LEU A 218 -5.90 -11.37 16.45
CA LEU A 218 -6.99 -10.71 15.73
C LEU A 218 -7.89 -11.68 14.95
N GLY A 219 -7.67 -13.00 15.06
CA GLY A 219 -8.49 -14.03 14.41
C GLY A 219 -8.09 -14.35 12.96
N VAL A 220 -6.91 -13.90 12.52
CA VAL A 220 -6.37 -14.22 11.20
C VAL A 220 -5.63 -15.54 11.26
N THR A 221 -6.24 -16.58 10.71
CA THR A 221 -5.70 -17.95 10.69
C THR A 221 -5.11 -18.35 9.34
N ASN A 222 -5.28 -17.53 8.30
CA ASN A 222 -4.60 -17.75 7.01
C ASN A 222 -3.38 -16.86 6.90
N ASN A 223 -2.43 -17.31 6.11
CA ASN A 223 -1.14 -16.67 5.85
C ASN A 223 -1.05 -16.19 4.40
N MET A 224 -2.18 -15.95 3.75
CA MET A 224 -2.28 -15.65 2.31
C MET A 224 -2.94 -14.29 2.13
N PHE A 225 -2.25 -13.37 1.46
CA PHE A 225 -2.62 -11.97 1.37
C PHE A 225 -2.57 -11.48 -0.08
N LEU A 226 -3.57 -10.68 -0.46
CA LEU A 226 -3.61 -10.06 -1.78
C LEU A 226 -2.54 -8.96 -1.87
N CYS A 227 -1.76 -8.99 -2.95
CA CYS A 227 -0.66 -8.10 -3.23
C CYS A 227 -0.82 -7.55 -4.65
N GLU A 228 -1.05 -6.24 -4.80
CA GLU A 228 -1.09 -5.61 -6.12
C GLU A 228 0.31 -5.50 -6.75
N HIS A 229 1.34 -5.27 -5.91
CA HIS A 229 2.73 -5.21 -6.35
C HIS A 229 3.72 -5.43 -5.18
N PRO A 230 4.91 -5.98 -5.44
CA PRO A 230 5.90 -6.38 -4.41
C PRO A 230 6.81 -5.25 -3.88
N ILE A 231 6.38 -3.98 -3.92
CA ILE A 231 7.22 -2.83 -3.51
C ILE A 231 7.77 -2.91 -2.07
N PHE A 232 7.14 -3.71 -1.22
CA PHE A 232 7.52 -3.83 0.19
C PHE A 232 8.65 -4.84 0.46
N PHE A 233 9.12 -5.57 -0.54
CA PHE A 233 10.34 -6.37 -0.44
C PHE A 233 11.59 -5.49 -0.48
N ASP A 234 12.55 -5.70 0.42
CA ASP A 234 13.86 -5.05 0.34
C ASP A 234 14.81 -5.79 -0.60
N LYS A 235 15.05 -7.06 -0.28
CA LYS A 235 15.90 -7.97 -1.04
C LYS A 235 15.15 -9.27 -1.27
N VAL A 236 15.31 -9.87 -2.45
CA VAL A 236 14.62 -11.12 -2.78
C VAL A 236 15.53 -12.12 -3.47
N ILE A 237 15.20 -13.39 -3.29
CA ILE A 237 15.63 -14.47 -4.18
C ILE A 237 14.47 -14.81 -5.13
N ILE A 238 14.75 -14.88 -6.43
CA ILE A 238 13.76 -15.25 -7.44
C ILE A 238 13.92 -16.71 -7.82
N ILE A 239 12.85 -17.49 -7.70
CA ILE A 239 12.73 -18.84 -8.26
C ILE A 239 11.94 -18.75 -9.56
N ASN A 240 12.62 -18.81 -10.70
CA ASN A 240 12.10 -18.56 -12.04
C ASN A 240 11.95 -19.84 -12.86
N LEU A 241 10.90 -20.63 -12.59
CA LEU A 241 10.72 -21.93 -13.26
C LEU A 241 10.29 -21.82 -14.72
N ASP A 242 9.69 -20.69 -15.11
CA ASP A 242 9.25 -20.43 -16.48
C ASP A 242 10.36 -19.81 -17.36
N GLY A 243 11.52 -19.48 -16.77
CA GLY A 243 12.63 -18.86 -17.49
C GLY A 243 12.28 -17.48 -18.07
N LYS A 244 11.39 -16.73 -17.41
CA LYS A 244 11.01 -15.39 -17.86
C LYS A 244 12.20 -14.45 -17.82
N VAL A 245 12.27 -13.52 -18.78
CA VAL A 245 13.25 -12.42 -18.73
C VAL A 245 12.86 -11.49 -17.57
N ILE A 246 13.82 -11.22 -16.69
CA ILE A 246 13.66 -10.33 -15.55
C ILE A 246 14.39 -9.03 -15.83
N LEU A 247 13.65 -7.92 -15.80
CA LEU A 247 14.18 -6.58 -16.01
C LEU A 247 14.62 -6.00 -14.67
N GLU A 248 15.85 -6.31 -14.25
CA GLU A 248 16.35 -5.96 -12.92
C GLU A 248 16.30 -4.46 -12.64
N GLU A 249 16.60 -3.62 -13.63
CA GLU A 249 16.59 -2.15 -13.48
C GLU A 249 15.21 -1.52 -13.23
N ALA A 250 14.12 -2.27 -13.43
CA ALA A 250 12.75 -1.79 -13.22
C ALA A 250 12.10 -2.35 -11.95
N LEU A 251 12.79 -3.21 -11.20
CA LEU A 251 12.24 -3.82 -10.00
C LEU A 251 12.30 -2.87 -8.80
N PRO A 252 11.29 -2.90 -7.91
CA PRO A 252 11.25 -2.06 -6.72
C PRO A 252 12.09 -2.62 -5.54
N PHE A 253 12.89 -3.65 -5.78
CA PHE A 253 13.66 -4.39 -4.78
C PHE A 253 14.99 -4.89 -5.35
N GLU A 254 15.95 -5.18 -4.48
CA GLU A 254 17.24 -5.75 -4.86
C GLU A 254 17.11 -7.27 -5.08
N ILE A 255 17.72 -7.78 -6.16
CA ILE A 255 17.82 -9.22 -6.39
C ILE A 255 19.12 -9.74 -5.78
N ILE A 256 19.00 -10.75 -4.92
CA ILE A 256 20.14 -11.49 -4.38
C ILE A 256 20.62 -12.51 -5.41
N ASN A 257 19.71 -13.32 -5.94
CA ASN A 257 19.99 -14.30 -6.99
C ASN A 257 18.71 -14.73 -7.72
N ILE A 258 18.88 -15.29 -8.92
CA ILE A 258 17.80 -15.89 -9.72
C ILE A 258 18.14 -17.35 -9.98
N TYR A 259 17.26 -18.25 -9.55
CA TYR A 259 17.38 -19.69 -9.78
C TYR A 259 16.29 -20.18 -10.71
N ASN A 260 16.67 -20.95 -11.73
CA ASN A 260 15.71 -21.54 -12.68
C ASN A 260 15.21 -22.94 -12.25
N ASP A 261 15.53 -23.37 -11.02
CA ASP A 261 15.04 -24.60 -10.40
C ASP A 261 15.03 -24.45 -8.87
N ILE A 262 14.51 -25.45 -8.16
CA ILE A 262 14.43 -25.56 -6.70
C ILE A 262 15.73 -26.10 -6.06
N ILE A 263 16.84 -26.04 -6.78
CA ILE A 263 18.18 -26.29 -6.24
C ILE A 263 18.80 -24.91 -6.01
N PHE A 264 18.63 -24.39 -4.80
CA PHE A 264 19.05 -23.05 -4.41
C PHE A 264 19.56 -23.05 -2.97
N GLU A 265 20.32 -22.00 -2.63
CA GLU A 265 20.73 -21.74 -1.25
C GLU A 265 19.60 -21.01 -0.54
N ALA A 266 18.88 -21.72 0.33
CA ALA A 266 17.82 -21.13 1.13
C ALA A 266 18.40 -20.32 2.30
N ASP A 267 17.78 -19.18 2.55
CA ASP A 267 18.11 -18.26 3.62
C ASP A 267 16.83 -17.70 4.28
N GLY A 268 16.98 -16.69 5.14
CA GLY A 268 15.86 -16.03 5.82
C GLY A 268 15.31 -14.81 5.11
N GLU A 269 15.60 -14.62 3.82
CA GLU A 269 15.15 -13.47 3.02
C GLU A 269 13.77 -13.73 2.41
N ASP A 270 13.24 -12.75 1.66
CA ASP A 270 11.98 -12.89 0.93
C ASP A 270 12.17 -13.53 -0.45
N TYR A 271 11.09 -14.10 -0.99
CA TYR A 271 11.14 -14.84 -2.25
C TYR A 271 10.07 -14.40 -3.24
N VAL A 272 10.43 -14.41 -4.52
CA VAL A 272 9.48 -14.38 -5.64
C VAL A 272 9.49 -15.74 -6.32
N PHE A 273 8.35 -16.43 -6.32
CA PHE A 273 8.17 -17.70 -7.00
C PHE A 273 7.40 -17.49 -8.30
N ILE A 274 8.07 -17.69 -9.43
CA ILE A 274 7.48 -17.63 -10.77
C ILE A 274 7.22 -19.07 -11.22
N PRO A 275 5.95 -19.50 -11.27
CA PRO A 275 5.58 -20.87 -11.64
C PRO A 275 5.83 -21.15 -13.12
N HIS A 276 6.09 -22.41 -13.46
CA HIS A 276 6.12 -22.92 -14.83
C HIS A 276 4.72 -22.91 -15.45
N ASN A 277 4.61 -22.97 -16.78
CA ASN A 277 3.32 -23.10 -17.49
C ASN A 277 2.59 -24.45 -17.24
N ASP A 278 3.22 -25.39 -16.54
CA ASP A 278 2.68 -26.73 -16.28
C ASP A 278 2.26 -26.84 -14.82
N LYS A 279 0.98 -27.12 -14.60
CA LYS A 279 0.39 -27.20 -13.26
C LYS A 279 0.97 -28.34 -12.40
N GLU A 280 1.22 -29.52 -12.97
CA GLU A 280 1.77 -30.64 -12.22
C GLU A 280 3.21 -30.36 -11.77
N VAL A 281 3.99 -29.70 -12.64
CA VAL A 281 5.33 -29.21 -12.30
C VAL A 281 5.26 -28.22 -11.14
N ASN A 282 4.33 -27.26 -11.17
CA ASN A 282 4.17 -26.27 -10.11
C ASN A 282 3.87 -26.87 -8.75
N VAL A 283 2.93 -27.83 -8.67
CA VAL A 283 2.59 -28.53 -7.43
C VAL A 283 3.82 -29.19 -6.80
N LYS A 284 4.61 -29.90 -7.62
CA LYS A 284 5.82 -30.60 -7.15
C LYS A 284 6.91 -29.62 -6.75
N LYS A 285 7.18 -28.61 -7.57
CA LYS A 285 8.27 -27.65 -7.36
C LYS A 285 7.97 -26.71 -6.20
N LEU A 286 6.74 -26.20 -6.06
CA LEU A 286 6.35 -25.37 -4.93
C LEU A 286 6.54 -26.10 -3.60
N ARG A 287 6.10 -27.35 -3.49
CA ARG A 287 6.32 -28.14 -2.26
C ARG A 287 7.81 -28.35 -1.97
N GLY A 288 8.60 -28.64 -3.01
CA GLY A 288 10.05 -28.79 -2.88
C GLY A 288 10.74 -27.51 -2.40
N PHE A 289 10.35 -26.37 -2.99
CA PHE A 289 10.80 -25.04 -2.59
C PHE A 289 10.46 -24.73 -1.12
N LEU A 290 9.20 -24.85 -0.73
CA LEU A 290 8.76 -24.52 0.64
C LEU A 290 9.38 -25.44 1.71
N ASN A 291 9.67 -26.70 1.38
CA ASN A 291 10.38 -27.62 2.27
C ASN A 291 11.86 -27.23 2.49
N ALA A 292 12.46 -26.51 1.56
CA ALA A 292 13.86 -26.08 1.65
C ALA A 292 14.02 -24.80 2.50
N LEU A 293 12.96 -24.01 2.63
CA LEU A 293 13.00 -22.75 3.38
C LEU A 293 13.18 -22.99 4.89
N PRO A 294 14.01 -22.18 5.58
CA PRO A 294 14.19 -22.31 7.00
C PRO A 294 12.94 -21.83 7.75
N VAL A 295 12.55 -22.59 8.77
CA VAL A 295 11.55 -22.13 9.76
C VAL A 295 12.33 -21.49 10.90
N ASN A 296 12.59 -20.18 10.77
CA ASN A 296 13.28 -19.38 11.78
C ASN A 296 12.33 -18.33 12.39
N ASP A 297 12.87 -17.44 13.22
CA ASP A 297 12.09 -16.39 13.88
C ASP A 297 11.67 -15.24 12.95
N ASN A 298 12.26 -15.14 11.75
CA ASN A 298 11.94 -14.12 10.76
C ASN A 298 10.68 -14.51 9.97
N ILE A 299 9.92 -13.49 9.57
CA ILE A 299 8.77 -13.69 8.68
C ILE A 299 9.33 -13.76 7.26
N ILE A 300 9.40 -14.97 6.70
CA ILE A 300 9.67 -15.14 5.27
C ILE A 300 8.39 -14.85 4.50
N ARG A 301 8.47 -13.90 3.56
CA ARG A 301 7.38 -13.58 2.65
C ARG A 301 7.66 -14.18 1.27
N VAL A 302 6.63 -14.75 0.65
CA VAL A 302 6.73 -15.38 -0.67
C VAL A 302 5.67 -14.78 -1.59
N LEU A 303 6.09 -14.00 -2.58
CA LEU A 303 5.21 -13.63 -3.69
C LEU A 303 5.10 -14.81 -4.65
N TYR A 304 3.88 -15.32 -4.84
CA TYR A 304 3.59 -16.28 -5.89
C TYR A 304 3.07 -15.54 -7.13
N LEU A 305 3.89 -15.49 -8.18
CA LEU A 305 3.57 -14.82 -9.45
C LEU A 305 2.76 -15.73 -10.38
N GLY A 306 1.66 -16.26 -9.87
CA GLY A 306 0.75 -17.16 -10.59
C GLY A 306 -0.69 -16.91 -10.19
N ILE A 307 -1.64 -17.47 -10.95
CA ILE A 307 -3.03 -17.53 -10.51
C ILE A 307 -3.16 -18.69 -9.53
N MET A 308 -3.69 -18.40 -8.35
CA MET A 308 -3.93 -19.41 -7.32
C MET A 308 -5.05 -20.37 -7.74
N ASP A 309 -4.84 -21.65 -7.47
CA ASP A 309 -5.88 -22.67 -7.52
C ASP A 309 -5.92 -23.47 -6.21
N GLY A 310 -6.87 -24.39 -6.08
CA GLY A 310 -7.08 -25.15 -4.84
C GLY A 310 -5.91 -26.06 -4.44
N ASP A 311 -5.07 -26.50 -5.38
CA ASP A 311 -3.91 -27.34 -5.07
C ASP A 311 -2.79 -26.48 -4.49
N ILE A 312 -2.51 -25.33 -5.12
CA ILE A 312 -1.52 -24.35 -4.64
C ILE A 312 -1.93 -23.79 -3.27
N GLU A 313 -3.21 -23.45 -3.10
CA GLU A 313 -3.75 -22.96 -1.83
C GLU A 313 -3.60 -23.99 -0.71
N SER A 314 -3.90 -25.26 -1.00
CA SER A 314 -3.77 -26.34 -0.02
C SER A 314 -2.31 -26.55 0.41
N ILE A 315 -1.35 -26.39 -0.51
CA ILE A 315 0.07 -26.47 -0.19
C ILE A 315 0.47 -25.31 0.72
N MET A 316 0.17 -24.06 0.35
CA MET A 316 0.58 -22.86 1.09
C MET A 316 0.08 -22.86 2.54
N LYS A 317 -1.16 -23.32 2.77
CA LYS A 317 -1.76 -23.46 4.12
C LYS A 317 -0.99 -24.41 5.05
N CYS A 318 -0.15 -25.29 4.53
CA CYS A 318 0.65 -26.22 5.33
C CYS A 318 1.97 -25.62 5.85
N TYR A 319 2.35 -24.42 5.40
CA TYR A 319 3.63 -23.79 5.75
C TYR A 319 3.42 -22.50 6.52
N PRO A 320 4.36 -22.10 7.39
CA PRO A 320 4.20 -20.95 8.29
C PRO A 320 4.61 -19.60 7.65
N PHE A 321 4.82 -19.55 6.33
CA PHE A 321 5.29 -18.35 5.63
C PHE A 321 4.16 -17.42 5.25
N GLU A 322 4.45 -16.15 5.03
CA GLU A 322 3.47 -15.19 4.52
C GLU A 322 3.44 -15.23 2.99
N PHE A 323 2.33 -15.62 2.40
CA PHE A 323 2.15 -15.72 0.96
C PHE A 323 1.48 -14.49 0.41
N TRP A 324 2.12 -13.84 -0.54
CA TRP A 324 1.59 -12.72 -1.29
C TRP A 324 1.11 -13.20 -2.65
N LEU A 325 -0.13 -12.87 -2.98
CA LEU A 325 -0.82 -13.39 -4.15
C LEU A 325 -1.34 -12.25 -4.98
N LEU A 326 -1.15 -12.32 -6.29
CA LEU A 326 -1.76 -11.34 -7.18
C LEU A 326 -3.29 -11.51 -7.19
N PRO A 327 -4.04 -10.40 -7.19
CA PRO A 327 -5.49 -10.47 -7.31
C PRO A 327 -5.88 -10.99 -8.69
N ALA A 328 -6.74 -11.99 -8.73
CA ALA A 328 -7.29 -12.52 -9.97
C ALA A 328 -8.53 -11.71 -10.36
N ASP A 329 -9.67 -12.06 -9.75
CA ASP A 329 -10.96 -11.39 -9.90
C ASP A 329 -11.45 -10.82 -8.55
N ASP A 330 -10.57 -10.77 -7.55
CA ASP A 330 -10.83 -10.21 -6.22
C ASP A 330 -11.30 -8.76 -6.32
N THR A 331 -12.19 -8.36 -5.40
CA THR A 331 -12.71 -6.99 -5.35
C THR A 331 -12.46 -6.37 -3.98
N TYR A 332 -12.43 -5.04 -3.94
CA TYR A 332 -12.33 -4.30 -2.71
C TYR A 332 -13.72 -4.16 -2.06
N PRO A 333 -13.81 -4.07 -0.73
CA PRO A 333 -15.05 -3.74 -0.02
C PRO A 333 -15.37 -2.24 -0.16
N ILE A 334 -15.56 -1.78 -1.40
CA ILE A 334 -15.82 -0.40 -1.80
C ILE A 334 -17.12 -0.38 -2.59
N CYS A 335 -18.03 0.53 -2.21
CA CYS A 335 -19.30 0.68 -2.90
C CYS A 335 -19.15 1.66 -4.08
N ALA A 336 -18.74 1.14 -5.26
CA ALA A 336 -18.51 1.94 -6.47
C ALA A 336 -19.69 1.90 -7.48
N SER A 337 -20.81 1.29 -7.11
CA SER A 337 -21.80 0.74 -8.07
C SER A 337 -22.56 1.75 -8.94
N ASN A 338 -22.45 3.06 -8.73
CA ASN A 338 -23.17 4.08 -9.50
C ASN A 338 -22.36 5.37 -9.77
N THR A 339 -21.04 5.33 -9.66
CA THR A 339 -20.23 6.55 -9.75
C THR A 339 -19.73 6.81 -11.17
N GLN A 340 -19.91 8.03 -11.66
CA GLN A 340 -19.35 8.47 -12.93
C GLN A 340 -17.82 8.55 -12.78
N LEU A 341 -17.09 7.81 -13.61
CA LEU A 341 -15.63 7.86 -13.65
C LEU A 341 -15.18 9.19 -14.26
N THR A 342 -14.06 9.70 -13.76
CA THR A 342 -13.41 10.90 -14.30
C THR A 342 -12.85 10.61 -15.68
N ASN A 343 -12.84 11.62 -16.56
CA ASN A 343 -12.14 11.49 -17.83
C ASN A 343 -10.64 11.46 -17.55
N CYS A 344 -9.93 10.49 -18.14
CA CYS A 344 -8.51 10.23 -17.90
C CYS A 344 -7.80 10.18 -19.25
N ALA A 345 -6.58 10.73 -19.34
CA ALA A 345 -5.78 10.63 -20.55
C ALA A 345 -5.18 9.22 -20.66
N THR A 346 -5.49 8.49 -21.74
CA THR A 346 -5.04 7.11 -21.92
C THR A 346 -3.87 7.04 -22.91
N ILE A 347 -2.78 6.41 -22.48
CA ILE A 347 -1.58 6.14 -23.29
C ILE A 347 -1.42 4.64 -23.45
N TYR A 348 -1.66 4.14 -24.65
CA TYR A 348 -1.48 2.74 -25.01
C TYR A 348 -0.04 2.46 -25.43
N PHE A 349 0.46 1.28 -25.05
CA PHE A 349 1.77 0.78 -25.45
C PHE A 349 1.66 -0.40 -26.40
N GLN A 350 2.67 -0.54 -27.27
CA GLN A 350 2.86 -1.68 -28.16
C GLN A 350 4.34 -1.97 -28.37
N GLY A 351 4.66 -3.24 -28.63
CA GLY A 351 6.00 -3.69 -29.03
C GLY A 351 6.55 -4.72 -28.05
N ASN A 352 7.87 -4.79 -27.98
CA ASN A 352 8.60 -5.71 -27.11
C ASN A 352 8.20 -5.50 -25.63
N LYS A 353 7.80 -6.58 -24.97
CA LYS A 353 7.22 -6.55 -23.63
C LYS A 353 8.18 -6.00 -22.58
N GLU A 354 9.42 -6.48 -22.58
CA GLU A 354 10.44 -6.08 -21.61
C GLU A 354 10.76 -4.58 -21.74
N VAL A 355 10.89 -4.08 -22.97
CA VAL A 355 11.12 -2.65 -23.21
C VAL A 355 9.89 -1.80 -22.91
N VAL A 356 8.68 -2.28 -23.18
CA VAL A 356 7.45 -1.60 -22.75
C VAL A 356 7.41 -1.48 -21.22
N TYR A 357 7.71 -2.54 -20.47
CA TYR A 357 7.75 -2.45 -18.99
C TYR A 357 8.78 -1.46 -18.49
N TYR A 358 9.97 -1.43 -19.11
CA TYR A 358 10.97 -0.42 -18.81
C TYR A 358 10.41 0.99 -19.01
N ILE A 359 9.95 1.31 -20.22
CA ILE A 359 9.46 2.66 -20.54
C ILE A 359 8.24 3.03 -19.69
N MET A 360 7.29 2.13 -19.51
CA MET A 360 6.05 2.39 -18.78
C MET A 360 6.32 2.64 -17.29
N THR A 361 7.23 1.88 -16.67
CA THR A 361 7.68 2.11 -15.28
C THR A 361 8.35 3.47 -15.14
N ARG A 362 9.30 3.80 -16.04
CA ARG A 362 10.04 5.06 -16.00
C ARG A 362 9.14 6.27 -16.26
N LEU A 363 8.16 6.13 -17.15
CA LEU A 363 7.22 7.19 -17.47
C LEU A 363 6.18 7.37 -16.36
N ARG A 364 5.66 6.27 -15.77
CA ARG A 364 4.79 6.31 -14.59
C ARG A 364 5.43 7.12 -13.47
N ASP A 365 6.68 6.80 -13.14
CA ASP A 365 7.41 7.49 -12.07
C ASP A 365 7.60 8.98 -12.38
N ALA A 366 7.89 9.33 -13.64
CA ALA A 366 7.98 10.72 -14.06
C ALA A 366 6.65 11.49 -13.90
N PHE A 367 5.50 10.88 -14.24
CA PHE A 367 4.20 11.48 -13.99
C PHE A 367 3.91 11.67 -12.49
N LEU A 368 4.18 10.64 -11.69
CA LEU A 368 3.96 10.68 -10.24
C LEU A 368 4.85 11.73 -9.55
N ASP A 369 6.10 11.85 -9.98
CA ASP A 369 7.05 12.87 -9.48
C ASP A 369 6.59 14.30 -9.81
N ASP A 370 5.95 14.51 -10.96
CA ASP A 370 5.40 15.81 -11.36
C ASP A 370 4.01 16.09 -10.74
N GLY A 371 3.46 15.15 -9.96
CA GLY A 371 2.22 15.30 -9.20
C GLY A 371 0.95 14.79 -9.90
N PHE A 372 1.07 14.16 -11.07
CA PHE A 372 -0.06 13.51 -11.75
C PHE A 372 -0.38 12.16 -11.11
N ASN A 373 -1.66 11.85 -10.98
CA ASN A 373 -2.14 10.51 -10.62
C ASN A 373 -2.02 9.56 -11.80
N CYS A 374 -0.85 8.94 -11.97
CA CYS A 374 -0.59 8.00 -13.05
C CYS A 374 -0.91 6.56 -12.66
N PHE A 375 -1.85 5.95 -13.38
CA PHE A 375 -2.29 4.57 -13.16
C PHE A 375 -1.80 3.65 -14.29
N ALA A 376 -0.78 2.84 -14.00
CA ALA A 376 -0.21 1.91 -14.99
C ALA A 376 -0.84 0.52 -14.87
N ILE A 377 -1.37 -0.02 -15.97
CA ILE A 377 -2.14 -1.27 -15.99
C ILE A 377 -1.76 -2.21 -17.15
N SER A 378 -1.96 -3.51 -16.95
CA SER A 378 -1.71 -4.53 -17.97
C SER A 378 -2.47 -5.83 -17.70
N ASP A 379 -2.71 -6.64 -18.73
CA ASP A 379 -3.25 -8.01 -18.64
C ASP A 379 -2.15 -9.09 -18.68
N TYR A 380 -0.89 -8.69 -18.59
CA TYR A 380 0.24 -9.59 -18.32
C TYR A 380 0.48 -9.71 -16.82
N LEU A 381 0.53 -10.94 -16.32
CA LEU A 381 0.66 -11.21 -14.89
C LEU A 381 2.00 -10.71 -14.34
N GLU A 382 3.06 -10.88 -15.13
CA GLU A 382 4.41 -10.47 -14.77
C GLU A 382 4.61 -8.95 -14.66
N ALA A 383 3.69 -8.15 -15.21
CA ALA A 383 3.74 -6.69 -15.09
C ALA A 383 3.68 -6.24 -13.62
N ALA A 384 3.00 -7.00 -12.76
CA ALA A 384 2.89 -6.73 -11.32
C ALA A 384 4.25 -6.67 -10.60
N LEU A 385 5.29 -7.36 -11.10
CA LEU A 385 6.65 -7.27 -10.54
C LEU A 385 7.21 -5.85 -10.59
N TYR A 386 6.82 -5.08 -11.61
CA TYR A 386 7.33 -3.74 -11.91
C TYR A 386 6.41 -2.63 -11.38
N GLY A 387 5.45 -2.95 -10.51
CA GLY A 387 4.48 -1.99 -9.96
C GLY A 387 3.40 -1.56 -10.96
N ILE A 388 3.13 -2.39 -11.98
CA ILE A 388 2.04 -2.20 -12.94
C ILE A 388 0.87 -3.08 -12.49
N TYR A 389 -0.33 -2.52 -12.36
CA TYR A 389 -1.49 -3.28 -11.89
C TYR A 389 -1.91 -4.31 -12.94
N TYR A 390 -1.94 -5.58 -12.53
CA TYR A 390 -2.44 -6.66 -13.37
C TYR A 390 -3.97 -6.71 -13.35
N PHE A 391 -4.61 -6.84 -14.51
CA PHE A 391 -6.04 -7.18 -14.63
C PHE A 391 -6.24 -8.23 -15.71
N LYS A 392 -6.88 -9.34 -15.36
CA LYS A 392 -7.19 -10.41 -16.32
C LYS A 392 -8.07 -9.94 -17.48
N ASP A 393 -9.03 -9.07 -17.21
CA ASP A 393 -9.87 -8.40 -18.21
C ASP A 393 -9.75 -6.89 -17.99
N LEU A 394 -9.03 -6.20 -18.89
CA LEU A 394 -8.84 -4.76 -18.80
C LEU A 394 -10.14 -3.98 -18.99
N ILE A 395 -11.13 -4.50 -19.71
CA ILE A 395 -12.34 -3.75 -20.08
C ILE A 395 -13.42 -3.90 -19.01
N ASN A 396 -13.66 -5.14 -18.56
CA ASN A 396 -14.81 -5.45 -17.71
C ASN A 396 -14.46 -5.66 -16.24
N SER A 397 -13.19 -5.51 -15.84
CA SER A 397 -12.77 -5.69 -14.46
C SER A 397 -13.50 -4.74 -13.50
N ILE A 398 -14.28 -5.31 -12.59
CA ILE A 398 -14.92 -4.56 -11.49
C ILE A 398 -13.84 -3.96 -10.58
N ARG A 399 -12.77 -4.71 -10.31
CA ARG A 399 -11.65 -4.23 -9.48
C ARG A 399 -10.99 -3.00 -10.09
N ARG A 400 -10.77 -2.99 -11.41
CA ARG A 400 -10.22 -1.84 -12.13
C ARG A 400 -11.11 -0.61 -11.91
N LYS A 401 -12.42 -0.75 -12.14
CA LYS A 401 -13.41 0.34 -11.92
C LYS A 401 -13.42 0.85 -10.48
N GLN A 402 -13.25 -0.04 -9.49
CA GLN A 402 -13.12 0.35 -8.09
C GLN A 402 -11.86 1.18 -7.84
N LEU A 403 -10.73 0.77 -8.41
CA LEU A 403 -9.46 1.50 -8.29
C LEU A 403 -9.50 2.84 -9.02
N GLU A 404 -10.06 2.91 -10.23
CA GLU A 404 -10.27 4.17 -10.96
C GLU A 404 -11.15 5.15 -10.16
N TYR A 405 -12.23 4.66 -9.55
CA TYR A 405 -13.08 5.47 -8.68
C TYR A 405 -12.33 6.03 -7.46
N VAL A 406 -11.43 5.24 -6.87
CA VAL A 406 -10.66 5.65 -5.69
C VAL A 406 -9.56 6.63 -6.07
N PHE A 407 -8.77 6.30 -7.10
CA PHE A 407 -7.56 7.00 -7.47
C PHE A 407 -7.82 8.25 -8.32
N GLU A 408 -8.94 8.28 -9.05
CA GLU A 408 -9.27 9.37 -9.98
C GLU A 408 -8.06 9.74 -10.85
N PRO A 409 -7.55 8.79 -11.66
CA PRO A 409 -6.30 8.99 -12.39
C PRO A 409 -6.40 10.14 -13.38
N ASP A 410 -5.32 10.91 -13.47
CA ASP A 410 -5.15 11.94 -14.49
C ASP A 410 -4.69 11.31 -15.81
N VAL A 411 -3.84 10.27 -15.70
CA VAL A 411 -3.24 9.55 -16.83
C VAL A 411 -3.25 8.06 -16.56
N GLU A 412 -3.64 7.28 -17.57
CA GLU A 412 -3.57 5.82 -17.55
C GLU A 412 -2.54 5.32 -18.58
N LEU A 413 -1.62 4.47 -18.14
CA LEU A 413 -0.67 3.79 -19.03
C LEU A 413 -1.13 2.35 -19.22
N VAL A 414 -1.45 1.97 -20.46
CA VAL A 414 -2.11 0.69 -20.75
C VAL A 414 -1.26 -0.16 -21.69
N TYR A 415 -0.88 -1.35 -21.24
CA TYR A 415 -0.23 -2.34 -22.10
C TYR A 415 -1.07 -3.64 -22.19
N PRO A 416 -1.91 -3.77 -23.23
CA PRO A 416 -2.76 -4.94 -23.43
C PRO A 416 -2.10 -6.02 -24.30
N LYS A 417 -2.43 -7.30 -24.06
CA LYS A 417 -2.10 -8.43 -24.96
C LYS A 417 -2.79 -8.33 -26.31
N SER A 418 -4.02 -7.80 -26.32
CA SER A 418 -4.85 -7.68 -27.52
C SER A 418 -5.01 -6.23 -27.93
N GLU A 419 -4.84 -5.96 -29.23
CA GLU A 419 -5.10 -4.63 -29.81
C GLU A 419 -6.58 -4.24 -29.75
N SER A 420 -7.49 -5.19 -29.52
CA SER A 420 -8.94 -4.95 -29.41
C SER A 420 -9.36 -4.13 -28.18
N CYS A 421 -8.46 -3.87 -27.23
CA CYS A 421 -8.73 -3.12 -26.01
C CYS A 421 -8.55 -1.60 -26.17
N ARG A 422 -8.35 -1.10 -27.40
CA ARG A 422 -8.07 0.30 -27.67
C ARG A 422 -9.34 1.06 -28.08
N GLU A 423 -9.72 2.06 -27.28
CA GLU A 423 -10.57 3.14 -27.76
C GLU A 423 -9.65 4.23 -28.31
N ILE A 424 -9.51 4.29 -29.65
CA ILE A 424 -8.43 5.02 -30.33
C ILE A 424 -8.80 6.48 -30.61
N GLU A 425 -10.09 6.81 -30.69
CA GLU A 425 -10.52 8.21 -30.86
C GLU A 425 -10.06 9.00 -29.63
N ASP A 426 -8.99 9.78 -29.82
CA ASP A 426 -8.33 10.68 -28.85
C ASP A 426 -7.30 10.07 -27.88
N SER A 427 -7.00 8.77 -27.96
CA SER A 427 -5.94 8.15 -27.14
C SER A 427 -4.55 8.25 -27.78
N MET A 428 -3.50 8.34 -26.95
CA MET A 428 -2.12 8.28 -27.40
C MET A 428 -1.64 6.84 -27.56
N LEU A 429 -0.86 6.55 -28.59
CA LEU A 429 -0.17 5.27 -28.78
C LEU A 429 1.34 5.48 -28.82
N ILE A 430 2.06 4.70 -28.02
CA ILE A 430 3.53 4.61 -28.01
C ILE A 430 3.94 3.21 -28.49
N GLU A 431 4.52 3.15 -29.68
CA GLU A 431 5.07 1.92 -30.28
C GLU A 431 6.59 1.84 -30.06
N VAL A 432 7.04 0.73 -29.49
CA VAL A 432 8.47 0.38 -29.36
C VAL A 432 8.94 -0.28 -30.67
N MET A 433 9.90 0.37 -31.35
CA MET A 433 10.39 -0.02 -32.68
C MET A 433 11.81 -0.65 -32.70
N GLU A 434 12.45 -0.81 -31.53
CA GLU A 434 13.80 -1.42 -31.30
C GLU A 434 14.80 -1.50 -32.48
N GLU A 435 15.90 -0.76 -32.38
CA GLU A 435 17.11 -0.98 -33.19
C GLU A 435 18.28 -1.42 -32.30
N CYS A 436 19.25 -2.15 -32.85
CA CYS A 436 20.25 -2.97 -32.14
C CYS A 436 21.18 -2.27 -31.12
N ASN A 437 20.95 -1.01 -30.73
CA ASN A 437 21.67 -0.31 -29.64
C ASN A 437 20.87 0.84 -28.99
N LYS A 438 19.59 1.07 -29.36
CA LYS A 438 18.77 2.18 -28.84
C LYS A 438 17.29 1.80 -28.82
N ILE A 439 16.57 2.24 -27.80
CA ILE A 439 15.11 2.12 -27.78
C ILE A 439 14.55 3.25 -28.62
N LYS A 440 13.96 2.92 -29.77
CA LYS A 440 13.27 3.87 -30.63
C LYS A 440 11.77 3.79 -30.38
N LEU A 441 11.15 4.92 -30.06
CA LEU A 441 9.72 5.03 -29.81
C LEU A 441 9.06 5.82 -30.93
N SER A 442 7.85 5.40 -31.32
CA SER A 442 6.95 6.14 -32.18
C SER A 442 5.72 6.54 -31.36
N ILE A 443 5.48 7.84 -31.22
CA ILE A 443 4.34 8.40 -30.48
C ILE A 443 3.33 8.91 -31.50
N SER A 444 2.07 8.50 -31.37
CA SER A 444 1.00 8.98 -32.24
C SER A 444 -0.26 9.35 -31.46
N VAL A 445 -0.86 10.49 -31.85
CA VAL A 445 -2.16 10.98 -31.36
C VAL A 445 -2.92 11.55 -32.55
N GLY A 446 -4.08 10.99 -32.88
CA GLY A 446 -4.83 11.36 -34.09
C GLY A 446 -3.96 11.24 -35.35
N ASN A 447 -3.72 12.36 -36.05
CA ASN A 447 -2.89 12.41 -37.26
C ASN A 447 -1.43 12.82 -36.98
N ILE A 448 -1.06 13.12 -35.73
CA ILE A 448 0.29 13.54 -35.35
C ILE A 448 1.10 12.28 -35.05
N LYS A 449 2.31 12.20 -35.60
CA LYS A 449 3.27 11.13 -35.34
C LYS A 449 4.66 11.73 -35.12
N GLU A 450 5.30 11.35 -34.02
CA GLU A 450 6.67 11.74 -33.68
C GLU A 450 7.52 10.52 -33.34
N GLU A 451 8.83 10.61 -33.56
CA GLU A 451 9.80 9.59 -33.13
C GLU A 451 10.70 10.14 -32.03
N VAL A 452 11.02 9.29 -31.04
CA VAL A 452 11.88 9.62 -29.91
C VAL A 452 12.86 8.48 -29.66
N ASP A 453 14.15 8.81 -29.57
CA ASP A 453 15.19 7.87 -29.17
C ASP A 453 15.40 7.94 -27.65
N ILE A 454 15.42 6.79 -26.99
CA ILE A 454 15.70 6.65 -25.56
C ILE A 454 17.03 5.91 -25.38
N CYS A 455 18.01 6.61 -24.80
CA CYS A 455 19.33 6.06 -24.45
C CYS A 455 19.57 6.04 -22.93
N GLY A 456 18.71 6.67 -22.13
CA GLY A 456 18.84 6.72 -20.67
C GLY A 456 17.75 7.57 -20.00
N GLU A 457 17.92 7.86 -18.71
CA GLU A 457 16.91 8.54 -17.89
C GLU A 457 16.58 9.97 -18.36
N GLU A 458 17.58 10.70 -18.87
CA GLU A 458 17.37 12.07 -19.36
C GLU A 458 16.43 12.11 -20.58
N ASP A 459 16.42 11.05 -21.38
CA ASP A 459 15.52 10.93 -22.53
C ASP A 459 14.09 10.57 -22.09
N ILE A 460 13.90 9.92 -20.93
CA ILE A 460 12.57 9.74 -20.33
C ILE A 460 11.95 11.08 -19.97
N LYS A 461 12.73 12.03 -19.43
CA LYS A 461 12.21 13.39 -19.15
C LYS A 461 11.81 14.12 -20.43
N LYS A 462 12.54 13.92 -21.53
CA LYS A 462 12.17 14.47 -22.84
C LYS A 462 10.90 13.81 -23.38
N LEU A 463 10.75 12.50 -23.22
CA LEU A 463 9.54 11.76 -23.57
C LEU A 463 8.34 12.29 -22.79
N PHE A 464 8.45 12.41 -21.47
CA PHE A 464 7.42 12.99 -20.61
C PHE A 464 7.03 14.39 -21.07
N ALA A 465 8.00 15.30 -21.25
CA ALA A 465 7.72 16.66 -21.70
C ALA A 465 7.05 16.69 -23.10
N LYS A 466 7.41 15.78 -24.00
CA LYS A 466 6.75 15.66 -25.30
C LYS A 466 5.29 15.23 -25.15
N ILE A 467 5.03 14.22 -24.33
CA ILE A 467 3.67 13.73 -24.07
C ILE A 467 2.78 14.85 -23.51
N ILE A 468 3.26 15.60 -22.52
CA ILE A 468 2.54 16.74 -21.93
C ILE A 468 2.25 17.85 -22.95
N ASN A 469 3.10 18.04 -23.97
CA ASN A 469 2.87 19.05 -25.02
C ASN A 469 1.94 18.57 -26.15
N MET A 470 1.71 17.26 -26.26
CA MET A 470 0.86 16.65 -27.30
C MET A 470 -0.59 16.44 -26.85
N GLY A 471 -0.83 16.30 -25.55
CA GLY A 471 -2.16 16.31 -24.93
C GLY A 471 -2.56 17.72 -24.50
#